data_AF-A0A972WQ21-F1
#
_entry.id   AF-A0A972WQ21-F1
#
_cell.length_a   1.000
_cell.length_b   1.000
_cell.length_c   1.000
_cell.angle_alpha   90.00
_cell.angle_beta   90.00
_cell.angle_gamma   90.00
#
_symmetry.space_group_name_H-M   'P 1'
#
loop_
_entity.id
_entity.type
_entity.pdbx_description
1 polymer ?
#
loop_
_entity_poly.entity_id
_entity_poly.type
_entity_poly.pdbx_seq_one_letter_code
_entity_poly.pdbx_strand_id
1 'polypeptide(L)' 'MKEIFLGKPLHWALLVVTFAILWVTGENHLHTSEFNVFAGITFAVGLGVMTVVVLTHRKGERITREPIELTDEELPSGD' A
#
# COMPACT_ATOMS: atom_id res chain seq x y z
N MET A 1 -4.10 -18.54 20.25
CA MET A 1 -3.76 -18.64 18.81
C MET A 1 -4.72 -17.80 17.98
N LYS A 2 -4.66 -16.46 18.04
CA LYS A 2 -5.66 -15.58 17.42
C LYS A 2 -5.11 -14.23 16.89
N GLU A 3 -3.81 -14.10 16.68
CA GLU A 3 -3.23 -12.87 16.13
C GLU A 3 -2.25 -13.19 14.99
N ILE A 4 -2.74 -13.81 13.91
CA ILE A 4 -2.01 -13.76 12.65
C ILE A 4 -2.38 -12.42 12.01
N PHE A 5 -1.48 -11.45 12.14
CA PHE A 5 -1.63 -10.12 11.58
C PHE A 5 -1.41 -10.20 10.05
N LEU A 6 -2.45 -10.54 9.29
CA LEU A 6 -2.40 -10.51 7.81
C LEU A 6 -2.54 -9.08 7.25
N GLY A 7 -2.69 -8.05 8.07
CA GLY A 7 -3.04 -6.70 7.61
C GLY A 7 -4.51 -6.58 7.20
N LYS A 8 -4.96 -5.36 6.86
CA LYS A 8 -6.38 -5.12 6.56
C LYS A 8 -6.82 -5.82 5.27
N PRO A 9 -8.06 -6.36 5.19
CA PRO A 9 -8.61 -6.95 3.97
C PRO A 9 -8.52 -6.04 2.73
N LEU A 10 -8.62 -4.72 2.93
CA LEU A 10 -8.47 -3.74 1.85
C LEU A 10 -7.11 -3.82 1.15
N HIS A 11 -6.02 -4.05 1.89
CA HIS A 11 -4.69 -4.16 1.30
C HIS A 11 -4.57 -5.40 0.43
N TRP A 12 -5.21 -6.51 0.82
CA TRP A 12 -5.28 -7.72 -0.01
C TRP A 12 -6.07 -7.48 -1.29
N ALA A 13 -7.19 -6.78 -1.21
CA ALA A 13 -7.96 -6.41 -2.39
C ALA A 13 -7.14 -5.52 -3.34
N LEU A 14 -6.43 -4.52 -2.81
CA LEU A 14 -5.52 -3.67 -3.60
C LEU A 14 -4.42 -4.48 -4.27
N LEU A 15 -3.87 -5.49 -3.58
CA LEU A 15 -2.85 -6.38 -4.12
C LEU A 15 -3.39 -7.21 -5.29
N VAL A 16 -4.57 -7.81 -5.15
CA VAL A 16 -5.23 -8.58 -6.21
C VAL A 16 -5.51 -7.70 -7.44
N VAL A 17 -6.03 -6.48 -7.23
CA VAL A 17 -6.30 -5.53 -8.31
C VAL A 17 -5.01 -5.11 -9.01
N THR A 18 -3.97 -4.77 -8.25
CA THR A 18 -2.65 -4.41 -8.78
C THR A 18 -2.07 -5.55 -9.61
N PHE A 19 -2.14 -6.78 -9.11
CA PHE A 19 -1.67 -7.96 -9.81
C PHE A 19 -2.42 -8.17 -11.13
N ALA A 20 -3.75 -8.04 -11.13
CA ALA A 20 -4.54 -8.17 -12.35
C ALA A 20 -4.16 -7.13 -13.42
N ILE A 21 -3.94 -5.88 -13.02
CA ILE A 21 -3.53 -4.82 -13.96
C ILE A 21 -2.14 -5.11 -14.54
N LEU A 22 -1.17 -5.46 -13.67
CA LEU A 22 0.20 -5.80 -14.09
C LEU A 22 0.25 -7.07 -14.95
N TRP A 23 -0.62 -8.04 -14.68
CA TRP A 23 -0.77 -9.25 -15.48
C TRP A 23 -1.21 -8.92 -16.91
N VAL A 24 -2.26 -8.10 -17.08
CA VAL A 24 -2.75 -7.69 -18.40
C VAL A 24 -1.69 -6.89 -19.15
N THR A 25 -0.93 -6.04 -18.47
CA THR A 25 0.18 -5.30 -19.10
C THR A 25 1.31 -6.22 -19.54
N GLY A 26 1.58 -7.28 -18.76
CA GLY A 26 2.53 -8.34 -19.10
C GLY A 26 2.09 -9.15 -20.32
N GLU A 27 0.84 -9.62 -20.35
CA GLU A 27 0.27 -10.42 -21.44
C GLU A 27 0.32 -9.69 -22.79
N ASN A 28 0.06 -8.37 -22.76
CA ASN A 28 0.15 -7.51 -23.95
C ASN A 28 1.59 -7.10 -24.29
N HIS A 29 2.60 -7.60 -23.55
CA HIS A 29 4.01 -7.29 -23.74
C HIS A 29 4.29 -5.77 -23.78
N LEU A 30 3.51 -4.97 -23.05
CA LEU A 30 3.64 -3.51 -23.07
C LEU A 30 4.99 -3.06 -22.51
N HIS A 31 5.61 -3.87 -21.64
CA HIS A 31 6.94 -3.62 -21.09
C HIS A 31 8.07 -3.67 -22.14
N THR A 32 7.87 -4.29 -23.31
CA THR A 32 8.84 -4.32 -24.42
C THR A 32 8.41 -3.55 -25.65
N SER A 33 7.11 -3.55 -25.96
CA SER A 33 6.57 -2.92 -27.18
C SER A 33 6.25 -1.44 -26.99
N GLU A 34 5.73 -1.05 -25.83
CA GLU A 34 5.20 0.29 -25.55
C GLU A 34 5.61 0.73 -24.14
N PHE A 35 6.92 0.85 -23.92
CA PHE A 35 7.49 1.06 -22.58
C PHE A 35 6.93 2.30 -21.87
N ASN A 36 6.69 3.39 -22.60
CA ASN A 36 6.14 4.63 -22.02
C ASN A 36 4.72 4.41 -21.49
N VAL A 37 3.90 3.63 -22.20
CA VAL A 37 2.53 3.28 -21.76
C VAL A 37 2.60 2.38 -20.54
N PHE A 38 3.47 1.36 -20.55
CA PHE A 38 3.72 0.49 -19.42
C PHE A 38 4.17 1.26 -18.17
N ALA A 39 5.13 2.16 -18.32
CA ALA A 39 5.64 3.00 -17.23
C ALA A 39 4.54 3.91 -16.68
N GLY A 40 3.72 4.52 -17.55
CA GLY A 40 2.58 5.34 -17.16
C GLY A 40 1.53 4.56 -16.35
N ILE A 41 1.16 3.36 -16.81
CA ILE A 41 0.23 2.48 -16.09
C ILE A 41 0.81 2.09 -14.73
N THR A 42 2.07 1.66 -14.68
CA THR A 42 2.73 1.24 -13.44
C THR A 42 2.80 2.38 -12.44
N PHE A 43 3.13 3.59 -12.89
CA PHE A 43 3.15 4.79 -12.07
C PHE A 43 1.75 5.15 -11.54
N ALA A 44 0.72 5.12 -12.40
CA ALA A 44 -0.66 5.41 -12.02
C ALA A 44 -1.19 4.40 -10.99
N VAL A 45 -0.87 3.10 -11.15
CA VAL A 45 -1.22 2.05 -10.19
C VAL A 45 -0.52 2.30 -8.85
N GLY A 46 0.78 2.60 -8.86
CA GLY A 46 1.54 2.91 -7.65
C GLY A 46 0.97 4.12 -6.90
N LEU A 47 0.69 5.21 -7.61
CA LEU A 47 0.03 6.40 -7.05
C LEU A 47 -1.35 6.07 -6.48
N GLY A 48 -2.18 5.34 -7.23
CA GLY A 48 -3.52 4.95 -6.81
C GLY A 48 -3.51 4.13 -5.52
N VAL A 49 -2.63 3.12 -5.44
CA VAL A 49 -2.45 2.31 -4.22
C VAL A 49 -2.00 3.19 -3.06
N MET A 50 -0.99 4.04 -3.27
CA MET A 50 -0.49 4.95 -2.23
C MET A 50 -1.59 5.88 -1.73
N THR A 51 -2.35 6.51 -2.62
CA THR A 51 -3.47 7.38 -2.27
C THR A 51 -4.52 6.65 -1.44
N VAL A 52 -4.91 5.43 -1.83
CA VAL A 52 -5.89 4.65 -1.05
C VAL A 52 -5.35 4.32 0.34
N VAL A 53 -4.09 3.89 0.44
CA VAL A 53 -3.47 3.56 1.73
C VAL A 53 -3.44 4.79 2.65
N VAL A 54 -2.98 5.94 2.15
CA VAL A 54 -2.90 7.18 2.92
C VAL A 54 -4.28 7.65 3.39
N LEU A 55 -5.29 7.62 2.52
CA LEU A 55 -6.65 8.07 2.86
C LEU A 55 -7.38 7.11 3.80
N THR A 56 -7.05 5.83 3.78
CA THR A 56 -7.70 4.81 4.61
C THR A 56 -6.91 4.49 5.89
N HIS A 57 -5.77 5.14 6.09
CA HIS A 57 -4.99 5.04 7.31
C HIS A 57 -5.65 5.86 8.43
N ARG A 58 -5.90 5.24 9.59
CA ARG A 58 -6.33 5.97 10.80
C ARG A 58 -5.15 6.15 11.75
N LYS A 59 -5.06 7.34 12.37
CA LYS A 59 -4.11 7.60 13.47
C LYS A 59 -4.38 6.60 14.60
N GLY A 60 -3.33 5.86 15.00
CA GLY A 60 -3.40 4.82 16.03
C GLY A 60 -3.61 3.39 15.51
N GLU A 61 -3.66 3.17 14.20
CA GLU A 61 -3.66 1.81 13.67
C GLU A 61 -2.31 1.12 13.87
N ARG A 62 -2.36 -0.10 14.41
CA ARG A 62 -1.22 -1.00 14.56
C ARG A 62 -0.66 -1.32 13.16
N ILE A 63 0.45 -0.69 12.79
CA ILE A 63 1.15 -0.94 11.51
C ILE A 63 2.05 -2.18 11.64
N THR A 64 2.65 -2.36 12.81
CA THR A 64 3.58 -3.43 13.15
C THR A 64 2.97 -4.41 14.14
N ARG A 65 3.53 -5.63 14.21
CA ARG A 65 3.08 -6.62 15.20
C ARG A 65 3.26 -6.12 16.63
N GLU A 66 4.25 -5.30 16.93
CA GLU A 66 4.41 -4.68 18.24
C GLU A 66 3.78 -3.28 18.24
N PRO A 67 3.00 -2.91 19.28
CA PRO A 67 2.55 -1.53 19.43
C PRO A 67 3.78 -0.63 19.57
N ILE A 68 3.76 0.51 18.86
CA ILE A 68 4.78 1.54 19.07
C ILE A 68 4.44 2.16 20.43
N GLU A 69 5.22 1.84 21.46
CA GLU A 69 5.20 2.55 22.73
C GLU A 69 5.81 3.93 22.48
N LEU A 70 4.97 4.95 22.36
CA LEU A 70 5.42 6.34 22.42
C LEU A 70 5.77 6.62 23.88
N THR A 71 7.06 6.65 24.21
CA THR A 71 7.51 7.02 25.55
C THR A 71 7.19 8.51 25.77
N ASP A 72 6.81 8.89 27.00
CA ASP A 72 6.41 10.26 27.35
C ASP A 72 7.46 11.34 26.98
N GLU A 73 8.71 10.94 26.72
CA GLU A 73 9.83 11.77 26.26
C GLU A 73 9.69 12.26 24.81
N GLU A 74 8.83 11.66 23.99
CA GLU A 74 8.64 12.00 22.57
C GLU A 74 7.35 12.83 22.32
N LEU A 75 6.57 13.11 23.36
CA LEU A 75 5.47 14.06 23.29
C LEU A 75 6.02 15.49 23.30
N PRO A 76 5.64 16.38 22.35
CA PRO A 76 6.04 17.78 22.44
C PRO A 76 5.50 18.34 23.75
N SER A 77 6.41 18.78 24.62
CA SER A 77 6.08 19.47 25.86
C SER A 77 5.16 20.64 25.51
N GLY A 78 3.88 20.51 25.82
CA GLY A 78 2.95 21.61 25.72
C GLY A 78 3.37 22.68 26.73
N ASP A 79 3.81 23.82 26.21
CA ASP A 79 3.67 25.11 26.90
C ASP A 79 2.21 25.59 26.80
#